data_AF-A0A292RCQ3-F1
#
_entry.id   AF-A0A292RCQ3-F1
#
_cell.length_a   1.000
_cell.length_b   1.000
_cell.length_c   1.000
_cell.angle_alpha   90.00
_cell.angle_beta   90.00
_cell.angle_gamma   90.00
#
_symmetry.space_group_name_H-M   'P 1'
#
loop_
_entity.id
_entity.type
_entity.pdbx_description
1 polymer ?
#
loop_
_entity_poly.entity_id
_entity_poly.type
_entity_poly.pdbx_seq_one_letter_code
_entity_poly.pdbx_strand_id
1 'polypeptide(L)'
;MARKKVIEIVLDTETTGLDYTREKMVEFAALRLENGKIKDEFQTLINPEQHIRKSSIAIHGITPDMVADAPTEAEAMPKILEFIGDYPIVAHNAIFDYTFINEASKRVTGEEIKNERIDTQQMFKEVYPELDAHGLNALTEKFNVELKDHHRAMGDTMGLALAYPKLKKLFLQKYDWENKQLENVEYLFERFLRIQQTVTTLQSELQDLKSVFKLYFEQGGQPITSQEGDTLIYNSKQSFGYDFNTIKPILEEIGALEKATKLNTGFIDRLVHGHSLDEEKREIIKNARQELTETRNIQVIRNNK
;
A
#
# COMPACT_ATOMS: atom_id res chain seq x y z
N MET A 1 -37.58 -23.70 5.43
CA MET A 1 -36.68 -23.23 6.51
C MET A 1 -36.29 -21.79 6.20
N ALA A 2 -36.50 -20.85 7.14
CA ALA A 2 -36.04 -19.48 6.95
C ALA A 2 -34.52 -19.48 6.81
N ARG A 3 -33.96 -18.79 5.79
CA ARG A 3 -32.51 -18.63 5.68
C ARG A 3 -32.00 -17.98 6.97
N LYS A 4 -30.97 -18.58 7.59
CA LYS A 4 -30.30 -17.99 8.77
C LYS A 4 -29.91 -16.56 8.41
N LYS A 5 -30.32 -15.61 9.24
CA LYS A 5 -30.01 -14.19 9.07
C LYS A 5 -28.51 -14.00 9.30
N VAL A 6 -27.77 -13.58 8.27
CA VAL A 6 -26.36 -13.20 8.37
C VAL A 6 -26.30 -11.67 8.43
N ILE A 7 -25.70 -11.13 9.48
CA ILE A 7 -25.53 -9.69 9.69
C ILE A 7 -24.04 -9.39 9.70
N GLU A 8 -23.62 -8.39 8.94
CA GLU A 8 -22.23 -7.96 8.80
C GLU A 8 -22.20 -6.44 8.72
N ILE A 9 -21.19 -5.82 9.30
CA ILE A 9 -21.03 -4.37 9.34
C ILE A 9 -19.89 -4.01 8.40
N VAL A 10 -20.23 -3.40 7.27
CA VAL A 10 -19.23 -2.86 6.34
C VAL A 10 -18.91 -1.45 6.82
N LEU A 11 -17.64 -1.10 6.97
CA LEU A 11 -17.24 0.22 7.47
C LEU A 11 -15.95 0.72 6.84
N ASP A 12 -15.73 2.01 7.04
CA ASP A 12 -14.52 2.74 6.66
C ASP A 12 -14.33 3.94 7.59
N THR A 13 -13.08 4.36 7.79
CA THR A 13 -12.69 5.47 8.66
C THR A 13 -11.71 6.42 8.00
N GLU A 14 -11.92 7.71 8.21
CA GLU A 14 -10.92 8.73 7.90
C GLU A 14 -10.24 9.21 9.16
N THR A 15 -8.95 9.53 9.08
CA THR A 15 -8.10 9.70 10.27
C THR A 15 -7.17 10.91 10.16
N THR A 16 -6.73 11.44 11.30
CA THR A 16 -5.76 12.55 11.35
C THR A 16 -4.38 12.17 10.80
N GLY A 17 -4.08 10.87 10.66
CA GLY A 17 -2.85 10.29 10.15
C GLY A 17 -2.85 8.76 10.27
N LEU A 18 -1.74 8.10 9.90
CA LEU A 18 -1.69 6.64 9.77
C LEU A 18 -1.34 5.86 11.04
N ASP A 19 -0.83 6.53 12.08
CA ASP A 19 -0.39 5.89 13.33
C ASP A 19 -1.55 5.81 14.32
N TYR A 20 -2.26 4.68 14.36
CA TYR A 20 -3.41 4.45 15.22
C TYR A 20 -3.14 4.62 16.74
N THR A 21 -1.87 4.62 17.16
CA THR A 21 -1.51 4.83 18.58
C THR A 21 -1.50 6.32 18.98
N ARG A 22 -1.40 7.22 18.00
CA ARG A 22 -1.25 8.68 18.21
C ARG A 22 -2.35 9.49 17.52
N GLU A 23 -2.80 9.02 16.37
CA GLU A 23 -3.79 9.66 15.52
C GLU A 23 -5.20 9.25 15.95
N LYS A 24 -6.20 10.03 15.55
CA LYS A 24 -7.61 9.78 15.85
C LYS A 24 -8.46 9.77 14.59
N MET A 25 -9.65 9.19 14.69
CA MET A 25 -10.66 9.25 13.63
C MET A 25 -11.22 10.67 13.49
N VAL A 26 -11.54 11.07 12.26
CA VAL A 26 -12.21 12.33 11.90
C VAL A 26 -13.53 12.10 11.15
N GLU A 27 -13.72 10.92 10.57
CA GLU A 27 -14.99 10.47 10.02
C GLU A 27 -15.12 8.96 10.25
N PHE A 28 -16.33 8.51 10.53
CA PHE A 28 -16.70 7.10 10.62
C PHE A 28 -17.95 6.89 9.78
N ALA A 29 -17.95 5.83 8.97
CA ALA A 29 -19.13 5.38 8.26
C ALA A 29 -19.28 3.86 8.38
N ALA A 30 -20.52 3.40 8.51
CA ALA A 30 -20.83 1.99 8.53
C ALA A 30 -22.20 1.70 7.90
N LEU A 31 -22.28 0.56 7.22
CA LEU A 31 -23.48 0.00 6.62
C LEU A 31 -23.74 -1.38 7.22
N ARG A 32 -24.96 -1.59 7.70
CA ARG A 32 -25.41 -2.90 8.15
C ARG A 32 -25.96 -3.68 6.98
N LEU A 33 -25.31 -4.79 6.67
CA LEU A 33 -25.75 -5.73 5.65
C LEU A 33 -26.52 -6.87 6.30
N GLU A 34 -27.72 -7.15 5.81
CA GLU A 34 -28.46 -8.37 6.12
C GLU A 34 -28.55 -9.25 4.89
N ASN A 35 -27.91 -10.41 4.95
CA ASN A 35 -27.76 -11.34 3.82
C ASN A 35 -27.23 -10.65 2.55
N GLY A 36 -26.21 -9.81 2.72
CA GLY A 36 -25.55 -9.08 1.62
C GLY A 36 -26.36 -7.91 1.06
N LYS A 37 -27.44 -7.48 1.74
CA LYS A 37 -28.22 -6.29 1.35
C LYS A 37 -28.12 -5.24 2.43
N ILE A 38 -27.84 -4.00 2.04
CA ILE A 38 -27.83 -2.85 2.96
C ILE A 38 -29.23 -2.69 3.58
N LYS A 39 -29.26 -2.51 4.90
CA LYS A 39 -30.49 -2.35 5.70
C LYS A 39 -30.49 -1.13 6.59
N ASP A 40 -29.31 -0.70 7.00
CA ASP A 40 -29.15 0.44 7.89
C ASP A 40 -27.81 1.11 7.61
N GLU A 41 -27.70 2.37 7.97
CA GLU A 41 -26.52 3.19 7.78
C GLU A 41 -26.26 4.09 8.98
N PHE A 42 -24.98 4.30 9.28
CA PHE A 42 -24.53 5.24 10.29
C PHE A 42 -23.32 5.99 9.77
N GLN A 43 -23.31 7.31 9.93
CA GLN A 43 -22.17 8.16 9.58
C GLN A 43 -22.05 9.27 10.63
N THR A 44 -20.81 9.62 10.97
CA THR A 44 -20.53 10.79 11.78
C THR A 44 -19.16 11.36 11.44
N LEU A 45 -19.07 12.69 11.39
CA LEU A 45 -17.79 13.37 11.60
C LEU A 45 -17.42 13.24 13.08
N ILE A 46 -16.14 13.31 13.38
CA ILE A 46 -15.59 13.20 14.74
C ILE A 46 -14.63 14.35 14.95
N ASN A 47 -14.82 15.11 16.03
CA ASN A 47 -13.82 16.08 16.48
C ASN A 47 -12.66 15.31 17.13
N PRO A 48 -11.45 15.30 16.53
CA PRO A 48 -10.34 14.55 17.08
C PRO A 48 -9.72 15.28 18.29
N GLU A 49 -10.09 16.54 18.57
CA GLU A 49 -9.46 17.39 19.58
C GLU A 49 -7.92 17.50 19.40
N GLN A 50 -7.47 17.35 18.15
CA GLN A 50 -6.06 17.46 17.78
C GLN A 50 -5.89 17.92 16.32
N HIS A 51 -4.65 18.20 15.94
CA HIS A 51 -4.31 18.64 14.59
C HIS A 51 -4.53 17.54 13.53
N ILE A 52 -5.23 17.87 12.45
CA ILE A 52 -5.36 17.00 11.27
C ILE A 52 -4.20 17.27 10.32
N ARG A 53 -3.42 16.24 9.97
CA ARG A 53 -2.26 16.41 9.09
C ARG A 53 -2.70 16.87 7.71
N LYS A 54 -1.95 17.81 7.12
CA LYS A 54 -2.17 18.29 5.74
C LYS A 54 -2.20 17.15 4.71
N SER A 55 -1.40 16.10 4.91
CA SER A 55 -1.39 14.92 4.05
C SER A 55 -2.71 14.15 4.08
N SER A 56 -3.36 14.06 5.24
CA SER A 56 -4.66 13.40 5.36
C SER A 56 -5.78 14.27 4.77
N ILE A 57 -5.76 15.58 5.06
CA ILE A 57 -6.70 16.54 4.44
C ILE A 57 -6.60 16.49 2.91
N ALA A 58 -5.41 16.36 2.35
CA ALA A 58 -5.22 16.25 0.90
C ALA A 58 -5.84 14.98 0.29
N ILE A 59 -6.10 13.95 1.10
CA ILE A 59 -6.74 12.70 0.68
C ILE A 59 -8.25 12.82 0.84
N HIS A 60 -8.73 13.03 2.07
CA HIS A 60 -10.16 12.93 2.40
C HIS A 60 -10.92 14.26 2.42
N GLY A 61 -10.20 15.39 2.31
CA GLY A 61 -10.80 16.74 2.23
C GLY A 61 -11.41 17.29 3.52
N ILE A 62 -11.37 16.54 4.63
CA ILE A 62 -11.97 16.95 5.91
C ILE A 62 -11.07 17.97 6.59
N THR A 63 -11.60 19.18 6.81
CA THR A 63 -10.87 20.28 7.44
C THR A 63 -11.16 20.39 8.94
N PRO A 64 -10.30 21.07 9.72
CA PRO A 64 -10.58 21.33 11.13
C PRO A 64 -11.93 22.04 11.36
N ASP A 65 -12.31 22.96 10.47
CA ASP A 65 -13.58 23.68 10.57
C ASP A 65 -14.80 22.76 10.41
N MET A 66 -14.69 21.70 9.58
CA MET A 66 -15.77 20.72 9.40
C MET A 66 -16.03 19.89 10.65
N VAL A 67 -15.00 19.67 11.48
CA VAL A 67 -15.09 18.81 12.67
C VAL A 67 -15.14 19.61 13.97
N ALA A 68 -15.09 20.95 13.93
CA ALA A 68 -15.03 21.78 15.13
C ALA A 68 -16.25 21.57 16.05
N ASP A 69 -17.44 21.51 15.46
CA ASP A 69 -18.72 21.29 16.16
C ASP A 69 -19.20 19.82 16.08
N ALA A 70 -18.37 18.92 15.54
CA ALA A 70 -18.68 17.49 15.48
C ALA A 70 -18.54 16.85 16.88
N PRO A 71 -19.21 15.72 17.15
CA PRO A 71 -19.03 15.01 18.42
C PRO A 71 -17.58 14.60 18.60
N THR A 72 -17.09 14.72 19.84
CA THR A 72 -15.79 14.18 20.24
C THR A 72 -15.78 12.65 20.14
N GLU A 73 -14.60 12.05 20.15
CA GLU A 73 -14.46 10.59 20.19
C GLU A 73 -15.25 9.98 21.37
N ALA A 74 -15.25 10.63 22.54
CA ALA A 74 -16.00 10.18 23.72
C ALA A 74 -17.53 10.18 23.51
N GLU A 75 -18.06 11.09 22.69
CA GLU A 75 -19.48 11.19 22.38
C GLU A 75 -19.91 10.29 21.22
N ALA A 76 -19.03 10.09 20.24
CA ALA A 76 -19.29 9.30 19.05
C ALA A 76 -19.19 7.79 19.31
N MET A 77 -18.18 7.35 20.08
CA MET A 77 -17.88 5.93 20.27
C MET A 77 -19.03 5.10 20.85
N PRO A 78 -19.82 5.57 21.85
CA PRO A 78 -20.97 4.80 22.33
C PRO A 78 -21.97 4.45 21.22
N LYS A 79 -22.24 5.39 20.30
CA LYS A 79 -23.15 5.18 19.16
C LYS A 79 -22.54 4.28 18.10
N ILE A 80 -21.23 4.42 17.86
CA ILE A 80 -20.49 3.55 16.93
C ILE A 80 -20.53 2.10 17.42
N LEU A 81 -20.22 1.87 18.70
CA LEU A 81 -20.22 0.52 19.29
C LEU A 81 -21.63 -0.07 19.33
N GLU A 82 -22.65 0.73 19.63
CA GLU A 82 -24.05 0.29 19.55
C GLU A 82 -24.43 -0.16 18.13
N PHE A 83 -24.03 0.59 17.11
CA PHE A 83 -24.31 0.25 15.71
C PHE A 83 -23.56 -1.01 15.26
N ILE A 84 -22.28 -1.12 15.61
CA ILE A 84 -21.44 -2.29 15.27
C ILE A 84 -21.96 -3.55 15.99
N GLY A 85 -22.32 -3.44 17.27
CA GLY A 85 -22.70 -4.57 18.12
C GLY A 85 -21.62 -5.65 18.18
N ASP A 86 -22.02 -6.91 18.27
CA ASP A 86 -21.12 -8.07 18.23
C ASP A 86 -20.95 -8.66 16.81
N TYR A 87 -21.35 -7.91 15.77
CA TYR A 87 -21.36 -8.42 14.39
C TYR A 87 -19.97 -8.36 13.74
N PRO A 88 -19.66 -9.25 12.77
CA PRO A 88 -18.41 -9.19 12.04
C PRO A 88 -18.22 -7.84 11.33
N ILE A 89 -17.02 -7.28 11.46
CA ILE A 89 -16.58 -6.06 10.80
C ILE A 89 -15.95 -6.43 9.45
N VAL A 90 -16.45 -5.81 8.39
CA VAL A 90 -15.98 -5.95 7.02
C VAL A 90 -15.37 -4.61 6.59
N ALA A 91 -14.10 -4.61 6.24
CA ALA A 91 -13.41 -3.43 5.73
C ALA A 91 -12.40 -3.83 4.64
N HIS A 92 -11.86 -2.85 3.93
CA HIS A 92 -10.89 -3.08 2.86
C HIS A 92 -9.50 -2.67 3.36
N ASN A 93 -8.61 -3.64 3.59
CA ASN A 93 -7.46 -3.48 4.49
C ASN A 93 -7.91 -3.31 5.96
N ALA A 94 -8.79 -4.20 6.39
CA ALA A 94 -9.55 -4.09 7.65
C ALA A 94 -8.70 -3.94 8.92
N ILE A 95 -7.42 -4.31 8.89
CA ILE A 95 -6.51 -4.09 10.03
C ILE A 95 -6.44 -2.60 10.41
N PHE A 96 -6.51 -1.70 9.43
CA PHE A 96 -6.41 -0.26 9.64
C PHE A 96 -7.60 0.28 10.43
N ASP A 97 -8.83 0.16 9.89
CA ASP A 97 -10.03 0.66 10.54
C ASP A 97 -10.26 0.00 11.90
N TYR A 98 -10.02 -1.32 11.97
CA TYR A 98 -10.18 -2.08 13.20
C TYR A 98 -9.28 -1.55 14.32
N THR A 99 -8.01 -1.24 14.04
CA THR A 99 -7.11 -0.72 15.09
C THR A 99 -7.50 0.68 15.55
N PHE A 100 -7.97 1.55 14.66
CA PHE A 100 -8.48 2.87 15.05
C PHE A 100 -9.71 2.78 15.94
N ILE A 101 -10.70 1.97 15.56
CA ILE A 101 -11.91 1.75 16.36
C ILE A 101 -11.55 1.09 17.71
N ASN A 102 -10.64 0.12 17.70
CA ASN A 102 -10.21 -0.56 18.93
C ASN A 102 -9.50 0.38 19.91
N GLU A 103 -8.57 1.22 19.44
CA GLU A 103 -7.90 2.18 20.30
C GLU A 103 -8.85 3.27 20.80
N ALA A 104 -9.79 3.74 19.97
CA ALA A 104 -10.85 4.64 20.43
C ALA A 104 -11.74 3.98 21.49
N SER A 105 -12.10 2.70 21.30
CA SER A 105 -12.85 1.93 22.28
C SER A 105 -12.12 1.83 23.61
N LYS A 106 -10.82 1.50 23.60
CA LYS A 106 -10.00 1.47 24.82
C LYS A 106 -9.96 2.81 25.52
N ARG A 107 -9.77 3.91 24.79
CA ARG A 107 -9.69 5.26 25.36
C ARG A 107 -11.00 5.68 26.03
N VAL A 108 -12.14 5.35 25.43
CA VAL A 108 -13.45 5.80 25.89
C VAL A 108 -14.07 4.85 26.93
N THR A 109 -13.91 3.55 26.75
CA THR A 109 -14.61 2.52 27.54
C THR A 109 -13.68 1.69 28.43
N GLY A 110 -12.38 1.69 28.16
CA GLY A 110 -11.41 0.80 28.81
C GLY A 110 -11.34 -0.60 28.20
N GLU A 111 -12.17 -0.93 27.21
CA GLU A 111 -12.30 -2.28 26.65
C GLU A 111 -11.96 -2.33 25.15
N GLU A 112 -11.43 -3.50 24.73
CA GLU A 112 -11.19 -3.82 23.32
C GLU A 112 -12.47 -4.29 22.62
N ILE A 113 -12.60 -3.97 21.34
CA ILE A 113 -13.62 -4.62 20.50
C ILE A 113 -13.24 -6.08 20.25
N LYS A 114 -14.24 -6.96 20.24
CA LYS A 114 -14.07 -8.43 20.11
C LYS A 114 -14.64 -8.97 18.81
N ASN A 115 -15.04 -8.09 17.91
CA ASN A 115 -15.69 -8.43 16.65
C ASN A 115 -14.75 -9.26 15.76
N GLU A 116 -15.33 -10.23 15.06
CA GLU A 116 -14.61 -10.90 13.97
C GLU A 116 -14.28 -9.88 12.88
N ARG A 117 -13.10 -10.03 12.26
CA ARG A 117 -12.64 -9.13 11.20
C ARG A 117 -12.57 -9.87 9.88
N ILE A 118 -13.19 -9.27 8.86
CA ILE A 118 -13.16 -9.74 7.48
C ILE A 118 -12.44 -8.69 6.63
N ASP A 119 -11.27 -9.07 6.11
CA ASP A 119 -10.46 -8.20 5.26
C ASP A 119 -10.73 -8.50 3.77
N THR A 120 -11.47 -7.60 3.13
CA THR A 120 -11.86 -7.77 1.73
C THR A 120 -10.71 -7.55 0.76
N GLN A 121 -9.63 -6.87 1.15
CA GLN A 121 -8.44 -6.75 0.31
C GLN A 121 -7.73 -8.10 0.19
N GLN A 122 -7.60 -8.83 1.30
CA GLN A 122 -7.04 -10.18 1.29
C GLN A 122 -7.95 -11.15 0.52
N MET A 123 -9.26 -11.12 0.77
CA MET A 123 -10.21 -11.92 0.00
C MET A 123 -10.09 -11.65 -1.51
N PHE A 124 -9.94 -10.38 -1.90
CA PHE A 124 -9.81 -10.00 -3.30
C PHE A 124 -8.53 -10.54 -3.93
N LYS A 125 -7.42 -10.48 -3.20
CA LYS A 125 -6.14 -11.07 -3.61
C LYS A 125 -6.20 -12.58 -3.78
N GLU A 126 -6.92 -13.28 -2.91
CA GLU A 126 -7.10 -14.73 -3.03
C GLU A 126 -7.96 -15.11 -4.24
N VAL A 127 -9.00 -14.33 -4.55
CA VAL A 127 -9.89 -14.60 -5.68
C VAL A 127 -9.24 -14.23 -7.02
N TYR A 128 -8.47 -13.14 -7.07
CA TYR A 128 -7.83 -12.63 -8.29
C TYR A 128 -6.34 -12.36 -8.07
N PRO A 129 -5.51 -13.40 -7.85
CA PRO A 129 -4.08 -13.23 -7.58
C PRO A 129 -3.29 -12.70 -8.78
N GLU A 130 -3.86 -12.72 -9.98
CA GLU A 130 -3.24 -12.26 -11.22
C GLU A 130 -3.31 -10.74 -11.46
N LEU A 131 -4.10 -10.00 -10.66
CA LEU A 131 -4.22 -8.55 -10.80
C LEU A 131 -3.00 -7.83 -10.18
N ASP A 132 -2.57 -6.75 -10.81
CA ASP A 132 -1.44 -5.94 -10.35
C ASP A 132 -1.77 -5.11 -9.08
N ALA A 133 -3.05 -4.85 -8.83
CA ALA A 133 -3.51 -4.05 -7.69
C ALA A 133 -4.79 -4.63 -7.06
N HIS A 134 -4.90 -4.50 -5.73
CA HIS A 134 -6.01 -5.01 -4.94
C HIS A 134 -6.64 -3.95 -4.03
N GLY A 135 -6.46 -2.67 -4.34
CA GLY A 135 -7.13 -1.57 -3.61
C GLY A 135 -8.63 -1.48 -3.93
N LEU A 136 -9.35 -0.60 -3.22
CA LEU A 136 -10.79 -0.46 -3.36
C LEU A 136 -11.22 -0.05 -4.78
N ASN A 137 -10.44 0.81 -5.46
CA ASN A 137 -10.67 1.17 -6.86
C ASN A 137 -10.64 -0.07 -7.77
N ALA A 138 -9.59 -0.90 -7.66
CA ALA A 138 -9.47 -2.12 -8.46
C ALA A 138 -10.63 -3.10 -8.16
N LEU A 139 -11.04 -3.20 -6.89
CA LEU A 139 -12.17 -4.05 -6.48
C LEU A 139 -13.50 -3.57 -7.10
N THR A 140 -13.79 -2.28 -6.99
CA THR A 140 -15.04 -1.68 -7.47
C THR A 140 -15.12 -1.70 -9.00
N GLU A 141 -14.03 -1.37 -9.68
CA GLU A 141 -13.87 -1.53 -11.13
C GLU A 141 -14.12 -2.97 -11.58
N LYS A 142 -13.47 -3.95 -10.94
CA LYS A 142 -13.63 -5.38 -11.27
C LYS A 142 -15.08 -5.84 -11.23
N PHE A 143 -15.88 -5.28 -10.32
CA PHE A 143 -17.29 -5.64 -10.14
C PHE A 143 -18.29 -4.66 -10.76
N ASN A 144 -17.82 -3.69 -11.56
CA ASN A 144 -18.59 -2.62 -12.18
C ASN A 144 -19.47 -1.88 -11.15
N VAL A 145 -18.85 -1.49 -10.03
CA VAL A 145 -19.46 -0.66 -8.99
C VAL A 145 -18.92 0.75 -9.14
N GLU A 146 -19.82 1.72 -9.21
CA GLU A 146 -19.44 3.14 -9.26
C GLU A 146 -18.99 3.59 -7.87
N LEU A 147 -17.76 4.10 -7.76
CA LEU A 147 -17.22 4.67 -6.53
C LEU A 147 -17.46 6.19 -6.54
N LYS A 148 -18.43 6.62 -5.73
CA LYS A 148 -18.78 8.04 -5.56
C LYS A 148 -18.10 8.58 -4.31
N ASP A 149 -17.62 9.82 -4.40
CA ASP A 149 -16.95 10.52 -3.29
C ASP A 149 -15.81 9.70 -2.67
N HIS A 150 -14.92 9.17 -3.52
CA HIS A 150 -13.75 8.40 -3.07
C HIS A 150 -12.93 9.19 -2.04
N HIS A 151 -12.44 8.52 -1.00
CA HIS A 151 -11.81 9.11 0.19
C HIS A 151 -12.77 9.90 1.10
N ARG A 152 -14.06 9.60 1.01
CA ARG A 152 -15.03 9.90 2.07
C ARG A 152 -15.49 8.58 2.63
N ALA A 153 -15.53 8.47 3.95
CA ALA A 153 -15.77 7.19 4.61
C ALA A 153 -17.06 6.51 4.10
N MET A 154 -18.16 7.26 3.93
CA MET A 154 -19.41 6.68 3.43
C MET A 154 -19.35 6.31 1.94
N GLY A 155 -18.63 7.08 1.12
CA GLY A 155 -18.44 6.78 -0.30
C GLY A 155 -17.72 5.44 -0.48
N ASP A 156 -16.62 5.26 0.27
CA ASP A 156 -15.82 4.04 0.24
C ASP A 156 -16.56 2.85 0.89
N THR A 157 -17.27 3.08 2.01
CA THR A 157 -18.13 2.06 2.65
C THR A 157 -19.23 1.58 1.70
N MET A 158 -19.88 2.48 0.96
CA MET A 158 -20.93 2.14 -0.01
C MET A 158 -20.35 1.35 -1.19
N GLY A 159 -19.23 1.81 -1.77
CA GLY A 159 -18.54 1.10 -2.84
C GLY A 159 -18.18 -0.33 -2.42
N LEU A 160 -17.62 -0.47 -1.21
CA LEU A 160 -17.30 -1.77 -0.63
C LEU A 160 -18.55 -2.64 -0.41
N ALA A 161 -19.61 -2.09 0.18
CA ALA A 161 -20.85 -2.83 0.47
C ALA A 161 -21.54 -3.38 -0.79
N LEU A 162 -21.40 -2.69 -1.93
CA LEU A 162 -21.94 -3.13 -3.22
C LEU A 162 -21.05 -4.19 -3.90
N ALA A 163 -19.73 -4.13 -3.72
CA ALA A 163 -18.79 -5.09 -4.30
C ALA A 163 -18.67 -6.38 -3.46
N TYR A 164 -18.65 -6.24 -2.13
CA TYR A 164 -18.37 -7.31 -1.17
C TYR A 164 -19.24 -8.57 -1.33
N PRO A 165 -20.58 -8.50 -1.53
CA PRO A 165 -21.39 -9.70 -1.69
C PRO A 165 -20.98 -10.56 -2.89
N LYS A 166 -20.55 -9.92 -3.99
CA LYS A 166 -20.05 -10.62 -5.19
C LYS A 166 -18.70 -11.27 -4.90
N LEU A 167 -17.78 -10.53 -4.27
CA LEU A 167 -16.48 -11.03 -3.87
C LEU A 167 -16.61 -12.23 -2.92
N LYS A 168 -17.40 -12.10 -1.85
CA LYS A 168 -17.65 -13.14 -0.85
C LYS A 168 -18.16 -14.42 -1.50
N LYS A 169 -19.09 -14.32 -2.45
CA LYS A 169 -19.59 -15.47 -3.19
C LYS A 169 -18.46 -16.21 -3.91
N LEU A 170 -17.59 -15.49 -4.63
CA LEU A 170 -16.47 -16.09 -5.36
C LEU A 170 -15.43 -16.69 -4.41
N PHE A 171 -15.12 -16.00 -3.32
CA PHE A 171 -14.21 -16.48 -2.29
C PHE A 171 -14.69 -17.81 -1.69
N LEU A 172 -15.97 -17.90 -1.31
CA LEU A 172 -16.56 -19.14 -0.80
C LEU A 172 -16.57 -20.26 -1.84
N GLN A 173 -16.83 -19.95 -3.11
CA GLN A 173 -16.75 -20.95 -4.19
C GLN A 173 -15.33 -21.50 -4.37
N LYS A 174 -14.32 -20.64 -4.30
CA LYS A 174 -12.90 -21.03 -4.34
C LYS A 174 -12.55 -21.89 -3.13
N TYR A 175 -12.93 -21.46 -1.92
CA TYR A 175 -12.71 -22.19 -0.68
C TYR A 175 -13.38 -23.58 -0.68
N ASP A 176 -14.61 -23.68 -1.17
CA ASP A 176 -15.31 -24.95 -1.33
C ASP A 176 -14.60 -25.89 -2.32
N TRP A 177 -14.05 -25.35 -3.41
CA TRP A 177 -13.25 -26.11 -4.35
C TRP A 177 -11.94 -26.61 -3.72
N GLU A 178 -11.25 -25.75 -2.96
CA GLU A 178 -10.01 -26.08 -2.24
C GLU A 178 -10.25 -27.18 -1.20
N ASN A 179 -11.34 -27.11 -0.44
CA ASN A 179 -11.71 -28.16 0.51
C ASN A 179 -11.93 -29.52 -0.18
N LYS A 180 -12.56 -29.53 -1.36
CA LYS A 180 -12.73 -30.76 -2.14
C LYS A 180 -11.39 -31.30 -2.69
N GLN A 181 -10.38 -30.46 -2.82
CA GLN A 181 -9.05 -30.88 -3.25
C GLN A 181 -8.27 -31.61 -2.14
N LEU A 182 -8.69 -31.49 -0.87
CA LEU A 182 -7.98 -32.10 0.27
C LEU A 182 -7.87 -33.64 0.16
N GLU A 183 -8.82 -34.28 -0.54
CA GLU A 183 -8.77 -35.73 -0.79
C GLU A 183 -7.72 -36.13 -1.85
N ASN A 184 -7.18 -35.18 -2.60
CA ASN A 184 -6.26 -35.40 -3.73
C ASN A 184 -4.86 -34.80 -3.48
N VAL A 185 -4.51 -34.54 -2.22
CA VAL A 185 -3.30 -33.76 -1.87
C VAL A 185 -2.01 -34.40 -2.38
N GLU A 186 -1.88 -35.73 -2.35
CA GLU A 186 -0.67 -36.41 -2.85
C GLU A 186 -0.47 -36.17 -4.36
N TYR A 187 -1.54 -36.30 -5.15
CA TYR A 187 -1.50 -35.99 -6.59
C TYR A 187 -1.18 -34.52 -6.85
N LEU A 188 -1.74 -33.61 -6.04
CA LEU A 188 -1.50 -32.18 -6.17
C LEU A 188 -0.06 -31.80 -5.81
N PHE A 189 0.55 -32.48 -4.85
CA PHE A 189 1.96 -32.30 -4.52
C PHE A 189 2.86 -32.72 -5.70
N GLU A 190 2.59 -33.86 -6.33
CA GLU A 190 3.30 -34.27 -7.54
C GLU A 190 3.14 -33.28 -8.69
N ARG A 191 1.93 -32.75 -8.88
CA ARG A 191 1.68 -31.69 -9.87
C ARG A 191 2.44 -30.40 -9.53
N PHE A 192 2.48 -30.03 -8.26
CA PHE A 192 3.21 -28.85 -7.78
C PHE A 192 4.71 -28.97 -8.09
N LEU A 193 5.34 -30.13 -7.80
CA LEU A 193 6.75 -30.37 -8.13
C LEU A 193 7.03 -30.25 -9.63
N ARG A 194 6.15 -30.80 -10.49
CA ARG A 194 6.29 -30.65 -11.95
C ARG A 194 6.24 -29.19 -12.40
N ILE A 195 5.29 -28.41 -11.86
CA ILE A 195 5.18 -26.98 -12.18
C ILE A 195 6.42 -26.21 -11.72
N GLN A 196 6.92 -26.47 -10.51
CA GLN A 196 8.15 -25.84 -10.00
C GLN A 196 9.35 -26.12 -10.90
N GLN A 197 9.48 -27.35 -11.39
CA GLN A 197 10.54 -27.71 -12.31
C GLN A 197 10.42 -26.93 -13.63
N THR A 198 9.22 -26.84 -14.20
CA THR A 198 8.98 -26.06 -15.42
C THR A 198 9.29 -24.57 -15.21
N VAL A 199 8.86 -23.97 -14.10
CA VAL A 199 9.17 -22.57 -13.77
C VAL A 199 10.68 -22.35 -13.69
N THR A 200 11.42 -23.26 -13.05
CA THR A 200 12.89 -23.19 -12.98
C THR A 200 13.52 -23.19 -14.37
N THR A 201 13.06 -24.07 -15.27
CA THR A 201 13.54 -24.12 -16.66
C THR A 201 13.27 -22.81 -17.40
N LEU A 202 12.04 -22.28 -17.31
CA LEU A 202 11.67 -21.01 -17.94
C LEU A 202 12.47 -19.83 -17.37
N GLN A 203 12.75 -19.82 -16.06
CA GLN A 203 13.59 -18.81 -15.43
C GLN A 203 15.03 -18.84 -15.96
N SER A 204 15.59 -20.04 -16.17
CA SER A 204 16.91 -20.20 -16.79
C SER A 204 16.93 -19.63 -18.21
N GLU A 205 15.92 -19.95 -19.04
CA GLU A 205 15.81 -19.43 -20.40
C GLU A 205 15.67 -17.89 -20.42
N LEU A 206 14.86 -17.33 -19.50
CA LEU A 206 14.75 -15.88 -19.33
C LEU A 206 16.09 -15.23 -18.94
N GLN A 207 16.93 -15.91 -18.17
CA GLN A 207 18.26 -15.42 -17.80
C GLN A 207 19.22 -15.43 -18.99
N ASP A 208 19.16 -16.46 -19.83
CA ASP A 208 19.93 -16.54 -21.08
C ASP A 208 19.52 -15.41 -22.04
N LEU A 209 18.21 -15.18 -22.22
CA LEU A 209 17.69 -14.07 -23.02
C LEU A 209 18.14 -12.70 -22.50
N LYS A 210 18.08 -12.48 -21.17
CA LYS A 210 18.61 -11.24 -20.56
C LYS A 210 20.10 -11.07 -20.84
N SER A 211 20.88 -12.14 -20.83
CA SER A 211 22.32 -12.11 -21.14
C SER A 211 22.55 -11.73 -22.61
N VAL A 212 21.75 -12.28 -23.53
CA VAL A 212 21.79 -11.90 -24.96
C VAL A 212 21.44 -10.43 -25.15
N PHE A 213 20.38 -9.92 -24.52
CA PHE A 213 20.01 -8.51 -24.62
C PHE A 213 21.10 -7.60 -24.05
N LYS A 214 21.78 -8.01 -22.97
CA LYS A 214 22.89 -7.25 -22.40
C LYS A 214 24.02 -7.10 -23.42
N LEU A 215 24.41 -8.21 -24.07
CA LEU A 215 25.43 -8.20 -25.13
C LEU A 215 25.01 -7.33 -26.31
N TYR A 216 23.74 -7.38 -26.74
CA TYR A 216 23.23 -6.54 -27.83
C TYR A 216 23.43 -5.05 -27.53
N PHE A 217 23.08 -4.58 -26.33
CA PHE A 217 23.28 -3.18 -25.95
C PHE A 217 24.75 -2.82 -25.72
N GLU A 218 25.56 -3.73 -25.17
CA GLU A 218 27.01 -3.54 -25.03
C GLU A 218 27.72 -3.36 -26.38
N GLN A 219 27.16 -3.94 -27.45
CA GLN A 219 27.62 -3.77 -28.83
C GLN A 219 27.06 -2.52 -29.54
N GLY A 220 26.39 -1.62 -28.81
CA GLY A 220 25.83 -0.37 -29.36
C GLY A 220 24.41 -0.50 -29.91
N GLY A 221 23.70 -1.58 -29.57
CA GLY A 221 22.30 -1.79 -29.92
C GLY A 221 21.40 -0.64 -29.45
N GLN A 222 20.41 -0.29 -30.28
CA GLN A 222 19.41 0.73 -29.97
C GLN A 222 18.17 0.10 -29.30
N PRO A 223 17.35 0.88 -28.57
CA PRO A 223 16.09 0.38 -27.99
C PRO A 223 15.22 -0.39 -28.99
N ILE A 224 14.61 -1.48 -28.54
CA ILE A 224 13.78 -2.36 -29.38
C ILE A 224 12.34 -2.26 -28.89
N THR A 225 11.39 -2.02 -29.80
CA THR A 225 9.96 -1.99 -29.50
C THR A 225 9.26 -3.26 -30.00
N SER A 226 8.44 -3.88 -29.15
CA SER A 226 7.65 -5.05 -29.48
C SER A 226 6.44 -4.69 -30.35
N GLN A 227 5.77 -5.69 -30.92
CA GLN A 227 4.53 -5.49 -31.68
C GLN A 227 3.40 -4.90 -30.82
N GLU A 228 3.45 -5.11 -29.50
CA GLU A 228 2.47 -4.62 -28.54
C GLU A 228 2.81 -3.20 -28.02
N GLY A 229 3.98 -2.67 -28.39
CA GLY A 229 4.43 -1.32 -28.04
C GLY A 229 5.36 -1.25 -26.84
N ASP A 230 5.64 -2.37 -26.17
CA ASP A 230 6.61 -2.43 -25.07
C ASP A 230 8.03 -2.19 -25.59
N THR A 231 8.80 -1.36 -24.90
CA THR A 231 10.14 -0.98 -25.35
C THR A 231 11.21 -1.51 -24.40
N LEU A 232 12.11 -2.33 -24.94
CA LEU A 232 13.32 -2.79 -24.27
C LEU A 232 14.38 -1.69 -24.32
N ILE A 233 14.82 -1.26 -23.15
CA ILE A 233 15.85 -0.24 -22.98
C ILE A 233 17.00 -0.75 -22.12
N TYR A 234 18.12 -0.04 -22.19
CA TYR A 234 19.32 -0.31 -21.41
C TYR A 234 19.71 0.95 -20.67
N ASN A 235 19.42 0.96 -19.37
CA ASN A 235 19.76 2.08 -18.51
C ASN A 235 21.18 1.88 -18.01
N SER A 236 22.04 2.87 -18.28
CA SER A 236 23.28 3.00 -17.54
C SER A 236 23.14 4.07 -16.47
N LYS A 237 23.47 3.68 -15.24
CA LYS A 237 23.58 4.60 -14.13
C LYS A 237 25.05 4.68 -13.75
N GLN A 238 25.67 5.80 -14.07
CA GLN A 238 27.00 6.11 -13.55
C GLN A 238 26.87 6.39 -12.05
N SER A 239 27.62 5.61 -11.26
CA SER A 239 27.83 5.88 -9.85
C SER A 239 29.10 6.71 -9.71
N PHE A 240 29.02 7.73 -8.88
CA PHE A 240 30.14 8.62 -8.59
C PHE A 240 30.49 8.49 -7.11
N GLY A 241 31.78 8.55 -6.84
CA GLY A 241 32.38 8.64 -5.51
C GLY A 241 33.11 9.96 -5.34
N TYR A 242 33.73 10.12 -4.19
CA TYR A 242 34.70 11.17 -3.94
C TYR A 242 35.99 10.53 -3.44
N ASP A 243 37.14 11.05 -3.86
CA ASP A 243 38.44 10.68 -3.29
C ASP A 243 38.47 11.07 -1.82
N PHE A 244 38.34 10.06 -0.97
CA PHE A 244 38.26 10.26 0.47
C PHE A 244 39.53 10.90 1.03
N ASN A 245 40.71 10.66 0.44
CA ASN A 245 41.95 11.27 0.92
C ASN A 245 41.97 12.79 0.67
N THR A 246 41.39 13.24 -0.43
CA THR A 246 41.29 14.66 -0.79
C THR A 246 40.27 15.40 0.09
N ILE A 247 39.13 14.77 0.38
CA ILE A 247 38.04 15.44 1.11
C ILE A 247 38.09 15.26 2.63
N LYS A 248 38.83 14.27 3.14
CA LYS A 248 38.91 13.97 4.58
C LYS A 248 39.34 15.16 5.44
N PRO A 249 40.39 15.95 5.09
CA PRO A 249 40.79 17.11 5.89
C PRO A 249 39.67 18.16 6.02
N ILE A 250 38.91 18.37 4.94
CA ILE A 250 37.78 19.30 4.92
C ILE A 250 36.63 18.79 5.79
N LEU A 251 36.33 17.49 5.70
CA LEU A 251 35.29 16.84 6.51
C LEU A 251 35.62 16.84 8.01
N GLU A 252 36.89 16.75 8.37
CA GLU A 252 37.38 16.87 9.75
C GLU A 252 37.22 18.31 10.27
N GLU A 253 37.62 19.30 9.48
CA GLU A 253 37.51 20.73 9.84
C GLU A 253 36.07 21.17 10.12
N ILE A 254 35.11 20.69 9.33
CA ILE A 254 33.69 21.04 9.47
C ILE A 254 32.91 20.10 10.40
N GLY A 255 33.57 19.12 11.02
CA GLY A 255 32.94 18.15 11.92
C GLY A 255 31.95 17.19 11.24
N ALA A 256 32.09 16.96 9.93
CA ALA A 256 31.20 16.11 9.13
C ALA A 256 31.74 14.70 8.84
N LEU A 257 32.98 14.39 9.24
CA LEU A 257 33.65 13.11 8.92
C LEU A 257 32.84 11.87 9.34
N GLU A 258 32.27 11.87 10.55
CA GLU A 258 31.50 10.73 11.07
C GLU A 258 30.17 10.52 10.32
N LYS A 259 29.57 11.61 9.82
CA LYS A 259 28.34 11.55 9.00
C LYS A 259 28.63 11.11 7.57
N ALA A 260 29.73 11.59 6.99
CA ALA A 260 30.14 11.24 5.62
C ALA A 260 30.59 9.78 5.46
N THR A 261 31.13 9.17 6.52
CA THR A 261 31.51 7.74 6.54
C THR A 261 30.32 6.80 6.71
N LYS A 262 29.24 7.26 7.38
CA LYS A 262 28.00 6.48 7.59
C LYS A 262 26.96 6.66 6.47
N LEU A 263 26.97 7.79 5.78
CA LEU A 263 25.99 8.13 4.74
C LEU A 263 26.71 8.41 3.42
N ASN A 264 26.52 7.47 2.49
CA ASN A 264 26.63 7.51 1.02
C ASN A 264 26.85 8.91 0.37
N THR A 265 27.45 8.93 -0.82
CA THR A 265 27.75 10.11 -1.67
C THR A 265 26.68 11.20 -1.69
N GLY A 266 25.39 10.86 -1.55
CA GLY A 266 24.30 11.82 -1.40
C GLY A 266 24.40 12.79 -0.21
N PHE A 267 25.10 12.45 0.88
CA PHE A 267 25.40 13.42 1.95
C PHE A 267 26.42 14.46 1.49
N ILE A 268 27.50 14.02 0.84
CA ILE A 268 28.55 14.89 0.31
C ILE A 268 27.98 15.78 -0.80
N ASP A 269 27.11 15.24 -1.67
CA ASP A 269 26.40 16.03 -2.68
C ASP A 269 25.60 17.17 -2.03
N ARG A 270 24.82 16.89 -0.97
CA ARG A 270 24.07 17.94 -0.25
C ARG A 270 24.98 18.96 0.42
N LEU A 271 26.13 18.53 0.90
CA LEU A 271 27.12 19.39 1.55
C LEU A 271 27.75 20.37 0.54
N VAL A 272 28.02 19.90 -0.68
CA VAL A 272 28.50 20.73 -1.80
C VAL A 272 27.43 21.72 -2.28
N HIS A 273 26.16 21.32 -2.35
CA HIS A 273 25.07 22.16 -2.87
C HIS A 273 24.42 23.07 -1.81
N GLY A 274 24.72 22.88 -0.52
CA GLY A 274 24.22 23.70 0.58
C GLY A 274 25.06 24.96 0.83
N HIS A 275 24.52 25.95 1.56
CA HIS A 275 25.17 27.24 1.84
C HIS A 275 26.20 27.21 2.98
N SER A 276 26.49 26.04 3.55
CA SER A 276 27.30 25.87 4.76
C SER A 276 28.80 25.75 4.52
N LEU A 277 29.26 25.67 3.26
CA LEU A 277 30.67 25.64 2.90
C LEU A 277 31.11 26.95 2.24
N ASP A 278 32.35 27.35 2.52
CA ASP A 278 33.04 28.34 1.71
C ASP A 278 33.27 27.82 0.27
N GLU A 279 33.39 28.74 -0.67
CA GLU A 279 33.45 28.41 -2.10
C GLU A 279 34.72 27.62 -2.46
N GLU A 280 35.82 27.84 -1.73
CA GLU A 280 37.10 27.16 -1.95
C GLU A 280 37.02 25.67 -1.58
N LYS A 281 36.50 25.33 -0.41
CA LYS A 281 36.30 23.93 0.01
C LYS A 281 35.24 23.24 -0.84
N ARG A 282 34.22 23.97 -1.29
CA ARG A 282 33.22 23.46 -2.22
C ARG A 282 33.86 23.01 -3.53
N GLU A 283 34.74 23.82 -4.10
CA GLU A 283 35.46 23.47 -5.33
C GLU A 283 36.44 22.29 -5.13
N ILE A 284 37.12 22.20 -3.99
CA ILE A 284 38.00 21.05 -3.70
C ILE A 284 37.18 19.75 -3.62
N ILE A 285 36.02 19.75 -2.95
CA ILE A 285 35.16 18.57 -2.89
C ILE A 285 34.60 18.22 -4.28
N LYS A 286 34.17 19.20 -5.08
CA LYS A 286 33.72 18.95 -6.46
C LYS A 286 34.81 18.30 -7.32
N ASN A 287 36.04 18.80 -7.24
CA ASN A 287 37.17 18.28 -8.00
C ASN A 287 37.65 16.91 -7.51
N ALA A 288 37.30 16.53 -6.29
CA ALA A 288 37.55 15.18 -5.75
C ALA A 288 36.54 14.14 -6.24
N ARG A 289 35.50 14.52 -7.00
CA ARG A 289 34.50 13.57 -7.52
C ARG A 289 35.14 12.64 -8.56
N GLN A 290 34.99 11.34 -8.36
CA GLN A 290 35.51 10.30 -9.25
C GLN A 290 34.38 9.39 -9.74
N GLU A 291 34.45 8.94 -10.99
CA GLU A 291 33.56 7.89 -11.48
C GLU A 291 33.97 6.55 -10.84
N LEU A 292 33.04 5.88 -10.17
CA LEU A 292 33.31 4.63 -9.45
C LEU A 292 32.89 3.40 -10.25
N THR A 293 31.67 3.41 -10.80
CA THR A 293 31.12 2.24 -11.50
C THR A 293 29.92 2.64 -12.36
N GLU A 294 29.87 2.17 -13.59
CA GLU A 294 28.66 2.23 -14.40
C GLU A 294 27.83 0.97 -14.14
N THR A 295 26.66 1.11 -13.51
CA THR A 295 25.71 -0.01 -13.37
C THR A 295 24.80 -0.01 -14.58
N ARG A 296 24.81 -1.10 -15.35
CA ARG A 296 24.00 -1.22 -16.55
C ARG A 296 22.89 -2.25 -16.34
N ASN A 297 21.64 -1.85 -16.55
CA ASN A 297 20.46 -2.70 -16.34
C ASN A 297 19.51 -2.63 -17.53
N ILE A 298 19.03 -3.80 -17.93
CA ILE A 298 17.97 -3.93 -18.94
C ILE A 298 16.62 -3.67 -18.26
N GLN A 299 15.77 -2.90 -18.90
CA GLN A 299 14.41 -2.63 -18.45
C GLN A 299 13.44 -2.72 -19.62
N VAL A 300 12.23 -3.21 -19.36
CA VAL A 300 11.11 -3.14 -20.31
C VAL A 300 10.18 -2.02 -19.84
N ILE A 301 10.01 -1.00 -20.68
CA ILE A 301 8.98 0.02 -20.49
C ILE A 301 7.71 -0.52 -21.14
N ARG A 302 6.71 -0.82 -20.31
CA ARG A 302 5.40 -1.24 -20.79
C ARG A 302 4.61 -0.05 -21.27
N ASN A 303 3.95 -0.18 -22.41
CA ASN A 303 3.05 0.85 -22.89
C ASN A 303 1.70 0.66 -22.18
N ASN A 304 1.42 1.48 -21.17
CA ASN A 304 0.13 1.42 -20.48
C ASN A 304 -0.97 1.83 -21.47
N LYS A 305 -1.72 0.85 -21.98
CA LYS A 305 -3.03 1.06 -22.57
C LYS A 305 -4.10 1.03 -21.49
#